data_AF-A0A5C5U8A4-F1
#
_entry.id   AF-A0A5C5U8A4-F1
#
_cell.length_a   1.000
_cell.length_b   1.000
_cell.length_c   1.000
_cell.angle_alpha   90.00
_cell.angle_beta   90.00
_cell.angle_gamma   90.00
#
_symmetry.space_group_name_H-M   'P 1'
#
loop_
_entity.id
_entity.type
_entity.pdbx_description
1 polymer ?
#
loop_
_entity_poly.entity_id
_entity_poly.type
_entity_poly.pdbx_seq_one_letter_code
_entity_poly.pdbx_strand_id
1 'polypeptide(L)'
;MSHARARIEPTGKNYILRIYVAAPGTQIHSYGGEHPRRSLAGHVFYSISDGTVERGYGFSPVESGTGGPGHVVRDEHLAYRSPAYIRTMEITEVQYEALLTYGESALNKDERHFNLQYAGATNSCIDFTWGTLNRAGLHREIQLPFGIKLRDKDYDGALKPLDNIREFRRIPDPVPGSPLNREQENELPERKLWQRLISVEEPQRGPSGVVTQEGRVTGPATPFTDPVLGQLYAALQARDGEALDLIGRQFNRSDEGMRLAEPGEQLHAARQANEQAGRHQGDALART
;
A
#
# COMPACT_ATOMS: atom_id res chain seq x y z
N MET A 1 -20.29 -37.28 31.47
CA MET A 1 -19.87 -35.91 31.82
C MET A 1 -19.90 -35.08 30.55
N SER A 2 -20.83 -34.11 30.49
CA SER A 2 -21.09 -33.29 29.30
C SER A 2 -20.15 -32.08 29.31
N HIS A 3 -19.28 -31.97 28.30
CA HIS A 3 -18.47 -30.77 28.08
C HIS A 3 -19.38 -29.67 27.56
N ALA A 4 -19.80 -28.78 28.45
CA ALA A 4 -20.46 -27.53 28.08
C ALA A 4 -19.48 -26.69 27.26
N ARG A 5 -19.78 -26.53 25.96
CA ARG A 5 -19.18 -25.48 25.14
C ARG A 5 -19.61 -24.14 25.74
N ALA A 6 -18.64 -23.35 26.18
CA ALA A 6 -18.88 -21.99 26.63
C ALA A 6 -19.59 -21.24 25.51
N ARG A 7 -20.85 -20.88 25.77
CA ARG A 7 -21.61 -19.95 24.94
C ARG A 7 -21.03 -18.56 25.23
N ILE A 8 -20.34 -17.99 24.26
CA ILE A 8 -19.92 -16.59 24.30
C ILE A 8 -21.21 -15.78 24.11
N GLU A 9 -21.69 -15.15 25.18
CA GLU A 9 -22.80 -14.20 25.12
C GLU A 9 -22.33 -12.95 24.37
N PRO A 10 -23.09 -12.42 23.39
CA PRO A 10 -22.70 -11.23 22.65
C PRO A 10 -22.74 -10.03 23.60
N THR A 11 -21.63 -9.32 23.75
CA THR A 11 -21.47 -8.15 24.64
C THR A 11 -22.30 -6.93 24.22
N GLY A 12 -23.14 -7.05 23.19
CA GLY A 12 -23.96 -5.96 22.64
C GLY A 12 -23.16 -4.87 21.91
N LYS A 13 -21.83 -4.99 21.86
CA LYS A 13 -20.95 -4.08 21.13
C LYS A 13 -20.69 -4.61 19.72
N ASN A 14 -20.77 -3.70 18.75
CA ASN A 14 -20.39 -3.97 17.38
C ASN A 14 -18.98 -3.43 17.16
N TYR A 15 -18.02 -4.32 16.97
CA TYR A 15 -16.65 -3.93 16.68
C TYR A 15 -16.47 -3.70 15.18
N ILE A 16 -15.86 -2.59 14.81
CA ILE A 16 -15.75 -2.16 13.42
C ILE A 16 -14.29 -1.87 13.09
N LEU A 17 -13.84 -2.33 11.93
CA LEU A 17 -12.61 -1.90 11.28
C LEU A 17 -12.96 -1.08 10.03
N ARG A 18 -12.26 0.03 9.84
CA ARG A 18 -12.25 0.78 8.58
C ARG A 18 -10.84 0.85 8.02
N ILE A 19 -10.69 0.43 6.77
CA ILE A 19 -9.44 0.58 6.01
C ILE A 19 -9.65 1.72 5.02
N TYR A 20 -8.71 2.65 4.97
CA TYR A 20 -8.76 3.83 4.11
C TYR A 20 -7.60 3.78 3.12
N VAL A 21 -7.89 4.09 1.86
CA VAL A 21 -6.88 4.28 0.83
C VAL A 21 -7.06 5.67 0.25
N ALA A 22 -6.10 6.55 0.52
CA ALA A 22 -6.02 7.87 -0.07
C ALA A 22 -5.20 7.83 -1.37
N ALA A 23 -5.70 8.45 -2.43
CA ALA A 23 -4.96 8.61 -3.67
C ALA A 23 -3.87 9.70 -3.54
N PRO A 24 -2.81 9.65 -4.35
CA PRO A 24 -2.01 10.85 -4.64
C PRO A 24 -2.88 12.04 -5.00
N GLY A 25 -2.66 13.18 -4.34
CA GLY A 25 -3.41 14.42 -4.47
C GLY A 25 -4.54 14.61 -3.46
N THR A 26 -4.84 13.60 -2.62
CA THR A 26 -5.90 13.66 -1.59
C THR A 26 -5.60 14.80 -0.62
N GLN A 27 -6.62 15.61 -0.32
CA GLN A 27 -6.46 16.76 0.57
C GLN A 27 -6.35 16.31 2.03
N ILE A 28 -5.45 16.93 2.77
CA ILE A 28 -5.22 16.69 4.19
C ILE A 28 -5.50 18.01 4.93
N HIS A 29 -6.37 17.98 5.94
CA HIS A 29 -6.52 19.11 6.86
C HIS A 29 -5.23 19.27 7.68
N SER A 30 -4.60 20.43 7.60
CA SER A 30 -3.59 20.81 8.58
C SER A 30 -4.30 21.35 9.83
N TYR A 31 -4.09 20.71 10.98
CA TYR A 31 -4.35 21.37 12.25
C TYR A 31 -3.34 22.52 12.40
N GLY A 32 -3.81 23.76 12.28
CA GLY A 32 -3.04 24.97 12.60
C GLY A 32 -2.07 25.52 11.54
N GLY A 33 -2.27 25.26 10.24
CA GLY A 33 -1.40 25.82 9.18
C GLY A 33 -2.16 26.36 7.97
N GLU A 34 -1.70 27.49 7.41
CA GLU A 34 -2.40 28.35 6.45
C GLU A 34 -2.52 27.82 4.99
N HIS A 35 -2.05 26.60 4.69
CA HIS A 35 -2.11 26.06 3.32
C HIS A 35 -2.64 24.62 3.25
N PRO A 36 -3.58 24.32 2.32
CA PRO A 36 -4.09 22.97 2.13
C PRO A 36 -2.97 22.03 1.67
N ARG A 37 -2.67 21.02 2.50
CA ARG A 37 -1.71 19.97 2.15
C ARG A 37 -2.39 18.89 1.32
N ARG A 38 -1.60 18.24 0.45
CA ARG A 38 -2.04 17.09 -0.34
C ARG A 38 -1.06 15.96 -0.16
N SER A 39 -1.59 14.73 -0.08
CA SER A 39 -0.75 13.54 -0.06
C SER A 39 0.00 13.40 -1.39
N LEU A 40 1.32 13.24 -1.34
CA LEU A 40 2.16 13.12 -2.53
C LEU A 40 2.04 11.73 -3.16
N ALA A 41 2.22 10.68 -2.38
CA ALA A 41 2.22 9.28 -2.83
C ALA A 41 0.86 8.58 -2.67
N GLY A 42 -0.11 9.23 -2.02
CA GLY A 42 -1.26 8.55 -1.43
C GLY A 42 -0.93 8.07 -0.01
N HIS A 43 -1.88 7.37 0.61
CA HIS A 43 -1.70 6.86 1.97
C HIS A 43 -2.63 5.68 2.23
N VAL A 44 -2.20 4.76 3.08
CA VAL A 44 -3.03 3.66 3.59
C VAL A 44 -2.98 3.69 5.11
N PHE A 45 -4.16 3.64 5.73
CA PHE A 45 -4.30 3.70 7.19
C PHE A 45 -5.62 3.04 7.59
N TYR A 46 -5.81 2.83 8.89
CA TYR A 46 -7.02 2.20 9.41
C TYR A 46 -7.58 2.91 10.64
N SER A 47 -8.85 2.67 10.94
CA SER A 47 -9.47 2.97 12.22
C SER A 47 -10.25 1.79 12.76
N ILE A 48 -10.39 1.72 14.07
CA ILE A 48 -11.19 0.72 14.76
C ILE A 48 -12.18 1.40 15.70
N SER A 49 -13.34 0.78 15.87
CA SER A 49 -14.34 1.23 16.82
C SER A 49 -14.95 0.08 17.60
N ASP A 50 -15.22 0.31 18.89
CA ASP A 50 -15.96 -0.60 19.76
C ASP A 50 -17.48 -0.30 19.79
N GLY A 51 -17.95 0.50 18.83
CA GLY A 51 -19.31 1.01 18.76
C GLY A 51 -19.55 2.30 19.57
N THR A 52 -18.57 2.74 20.37
CA THR A 52 -18.67 3.98 21.17
C THR A 52 -17.55 4.96 20.87
N VAL A 53 -16.32 4.47 20.75
CA VAL A 53 -15.14 5.26 20.45
C VAL A 53 -14.51 4.75 19.16
N GLU A 54 -14.04 5.65 18.31
CA GLU A 54 -13.24 5.33 17.14
C GLU A 54 -11.80 5.81 17.34
N ARG A 55 -10.83 4.98 16.97
CA ARG A 55 -9.40 5.28 17.05
C ARG A 55 -8.74 4.99 15.70
N GLY A 56 -8.02 5.95 15.16
CA GLY A 56 -7.26 5.79 13.91
C GLY A 56 -5.77 5.62 14.13
N TYR A 57 -5.15 4.85 13.25
CA TYR A 57 -3.70 4.65 13.20
C TYR A 57 -3.24 4.68 11.73
N GLY A 58 -2.24 5.49 11.45
CA GLY A 58 -1.50 5.45 10.20
C GLY A 58 -0.01 5.67 10.45
N PHE A 59 0.84 5.22 9.54
CA PHE A 59 2.29 5.28 9.71
C PHE A 59 2.92 6.17 8.64
N SER A 60 3.63 7.20 9.09
CA SER A 60 4.17 8.27 8.25
C SER A 60 5.61 8.59 8.65
N PRO A 61 6.44 9.08 7.72
CA PRO A 61 7.77 9.55 8.08
C PRO A 61 7.64 10.83 8.95
N VAL A 62 8.55 11.00 9.92
CA VAL A 62 8.57 12.18 10.81
C VAL A 62 8.85 13.44 10.00
N GLU A 63 9.85 13.37 9.12
CA GLU A 63 10.14 14.40 8.13
C GLU A 63 9.59 13.96 6.78
N SER A 64 9.12 14.90 5.96
CA SER A 64 8.64 14.56 4.62
C SER A 64 9.78 13.98 3.79
N GLY A 65 9.66 12.72 3.36
CA GLY A 65 10.70 12.01 2.61
C GLY A 65 10.31 10.56 2.35
N THR A 66 11.16 9.81 1.65
CA THR A 66 10.94 8.39 1.34
C THR A 66 11.60 7.44 2.33
N GLY A 67 12.46 7.95 3.23
CA GLY A 67 13.14 7.16 4.24
C GLY A 67 13.50 7.98 5.48
N GLY A 68 13.71 7.29 6.61
CA GLY A 68 14.14 7.88 7.87
C GLY A 68 13.23 7.51 9.05
N PRO A 69 13.34 8.20 10.20
CA PRO A 69 12.47 7.94 11.33
C PRO A 69 10.99 8.08 10.95
N GLY A 70 10.22 7.05 11.23
CA GLY A 70 8.77 7.03 11.09
C GLY A 70 8.08 7.21 12.44
N HIS A 71 6.78 7.46 12.38
CA HIS A 71 5.91 7.52 13.55
C HIS A 71 4.49 7.10 13.19
N VAL A 72 3.79 6.53 14.16
CA VAL A 72 2.36 6.30 14.05
C VAL A 72 1.63 7.59 14.41
N VAL A 73 0.69 7.98 13.57
CA VAL A 73 -0.18 9.14 13.73
C VAL A 73 -1.53 8.66 14.25
N ARG A 74 -1.92 9.16 15.42
CA ARG A 74 -3.25 8.91 15.97
C ARG A 74 -4.31 9.70 15.20
N ASP A 75 -5.44 9.06 14.95
CA ASP A 75 -6.65 9.64 14.37
C ASP A 75 -6.44 10.32 13.01
N GLU A 76 -5.48 9.82 12.22
CA GLU A 76 -5.13 10.37 10.90
C GLU A 76 -6.32 10.34 9.91
N HIS A 77 -7.26 9.42 10.11
CA HIS A 77 -8.52 9.35 9.38
C HIS A 77 -9.39 10.62 9.45
N LEU A 78 -9.21 11.46 10.49
CA LEU A 78 -9.91 12.74 10.60
C LEU A 78 -9.28 13.84 9.71
N ALA A 79 -8.00 13.66 9.32
CA ALA A 79 -7.27 14.65 8.53
C ALA A 79 -7.51 14.49 7.02
N TYR A 80 -7.57 13.24 6.51
CA TYR A 80 -7.73 12.96 5.09
C TYR A 80 -9.17 13.15 4.61
N ARG A 81 -9.36 14.05 3.63
CA ARG A 81 -10.68 14.30 3.01
C ARG A 81 -10.91 13.39 1.82
N SER A 82 -12.06 12.72 1.81
CA SER A 82 -12.51 11.85 0.73
C SER A 82 -11.44 10.87 0.23
N PRO A 83 -10.95 9.93 1.07
CA PRO A 83 -10.08 8.86 0.62
C PRO A 83 -10.69 8.15 -0.59
N ALA A 84 -9.88 7.76 -1.57
CA ALA A 84 -10.35 7.13 -2.79
C ALA A 84 -11.18 5.86 -2.52
N TYR A 85 -10.85 5.14 -1.45
CA TYR A 85 -11.57 3.96 -1.03
C TYR A 85 -11.64 3.83 0.49
N ILE A 86 -12.78 3.36 0.99
CA ILE A 86 -13.00 3.02 2.38
C ILE A 86 -13.69 1.66 2.44
N ARG A 87 -13.09 0.70 3.16
CA ARG A 87 -13.74 -0.57 3.49
C ARG A 87 -14.09 -0.60 4.96
N THR A 88 -15.38 -0.69 5.28
CA THR A 88 -15.88 -0.92 6.64
C THR A 88 -16.22 -2.41 6.78
N MET A 89 -15.76 -3.04 7.86
CA MET A 89 -16.08 -4.42 8.20
C MET A 89 -16.47 -4.51 9.67
N GLU A 90 -17.52 -5.27 9.97
CA GLU A 90 -17.70 -5.78 11.33
C GLU A 90 -16.63 -6.85 11.60
N ILE A 91 -16.01 -6.74 12.77
CA ILE A 91 -14.94 -7.62 13.22
C ILE A 91 -15.31 -8.24 14.57
N THR A 92 -14.61 -9.30 14.94
CA THR A 92 -14.73 -9.88 16.28
C THR A 92 -14.00 -9.04 17.32
N GLU A 93 -14.38 -9.17 18.60
CA GLU A 93 -13.67 -8.55 19.72
C GLU A 93 -12.18 -8.92 19.73
N VAL A 94 -11.84 -10.18 19.47
CA VAL A 94 -10.45 -10.65 19.41
C VAL A 94 -9.66 -9.92 18.32
N GLN A 95 -10.27 -9.69 17.16
CA GLN A 95 -9.66 -8.93 16.08
C GLN A 95 -9.49 -7.45 16.48
N TYR A 96 -10.50 -6.86 17.11
CA TYR A 96 -10.44 -5.49 17.60
C TYR A 96 -9.28 -5.29 18.58
N GLU A 97 -9.16 -6.16 19.58
CA GLU A 97 -8.09 -6.07 20.58
C GLU A 97 -6.70 -6.27 19.97
N ALA A 98 -6.56 -7.15 18.96
CA ALA A 98 -5.31 -7.32 18.24
C ALA A 98 -4.90 -6.06 17.45
N LEU A 99 -5.86 -5.43 16.75
CA LEU A 99 -5.65 -4.18 16.02
C LEU A 99 -5.33 -3.02 16.97
N LEU A 100 -6.03 -2.95 18.11
CA LEU A 100 -5.81 -1.95 19.16
C LEU A 100 -4.41 -2.10 19.76
N THR A 101 -4.05 -3.30 20.19
CA THR A 101 -2.74 -3.58 20.80
C THR A 101 -1.61 -3.21 19.85
N TYR A 102 -1.71 -3.58 18.57
CA TYR A 102 -0.69 -3.27 17.58
C TYR A 102 -0.52 -1.76 17.38
N GLY A 103 -1.64 -1.05 17.16
CA GLY A 103 -1.64 0.41 16.95
C GLY A 103 -1.13 1.18 18.17
N GLU A 104 -1.58 0.81 19.37
CA GLU A 104 -1.14 1.44 20.63
C GLU A 104 0.33 1.16 20.95
N SER A 105 0.82 -0.07 20.73
CA SER A 105 2.24 -0.37 20.89
C SER A 105 3.10 0.47 19.95
N ALA A 106 2.78 0.49 18.65
CA ALA A 106 3.56 1.25 17.68
C ALA A 106 3.50 2.76 17.92
N LEU A 107 2.35 3.29 18.37
CA LEU A 107 2.21 4.68 18.80
C LEU A 107 3.10 5.01 20.01
N ASN A 108 3.23 4.07 20.96
CA ASN A 108 4.09 4.21 22.14
C ASN A 108 5.57 3.91 21.84
N LYS A 109 5.96 3.85 20.57
CA LYS A 109 7.32 3.57 20.09
C LYS A 109 7.85 2.20 20.49
N ASP A 110 6.96 1.23 20.68
CA ASP A 110 7.31 -0.14 20.98
C ASP A 110 7.55 -0.94 19.69
N GLU A 111 8.82 -1.09 19.33
CA GLU A 111 9.23 -1.75 18.09
C GLU A 111 9.18 -3.29 18.13
N ARG A 112 8.71 -3.89 19.23
CA ARG A 112 8.57 -5.36 19.35
C ARG A 112 7.66 -5.97 18.28
N HIS A 113 6.76 -5.17 17.71
CA HIS A 113 5.76 -5.62 16.74
C HIS A 113 5.86 -4.94 15.37
N PHE A 114 6.58 -3.82 15.28
CA PHE A 114 6.76 -3.06 14.04
C PHE A 114 8.00 -2.17 14.10
N ASN A 115 8.83 -2.19 13.06
CA ASN A 115 10.00 -1.33 12.96
C ASN A 115 9.55 0.10 12.60
N LEU A 116 9.96 1.10 13.36
CA LEU A 116 9.58 2.49 13.11
C LEU A 116 10.53 3.24 12.17
N GLN A 117 11.49 2.56 11.54
CA GLN A 117 12.28 3.12 10.44
C GLN A 117 11.47 3.09 9.14
N TYR A 118 10.95 4.25 8.73
CA TYR A 118 10.20 4.38 7.50
C TYR A 118 11.09 4.12 6.28
N ALA A 119 10.61 3.30 5.36
CA ALA A 119 11.17 3.07 4.04
C ALA A 119 10.02 2.93 3.04
N GLY A 120 9.84 3.89 2.14
CA GLY A 120 8.63 3.98 1.31
C GLY A 120 8.35 2.75 0.44
N ALA A 121 9.37 1.95 0.12
CA ALA A 121 9.23 0.75 -0.69
C ALA A 121 9.14 -0.58 0.09
N THR A 122 9.51 -0.59 1.37
CA THR A 122 9.72 -1.84 2.14
C THR A 122 9.31 -1.77 3.62
N ASN A 123 8.99 -0.58 4.14
CA ASN A 123 8.42 -0.35 5.47
C ASN A 123 7.63 0.98 5.50
N SER A 124 6.44 0.94 4.94
CA SER A 124 5.60 2.09 4.61
C SER A 124 4.25 2.05 5.35
N CYS A 125 3.39 3.03 5.06
CA CYS A 125 1.99 3.03 5.50
C CYS A 125 1.21 1.76 5.12
N ILE A 126 1.59 1.15 4.00
CA ILE A 126 0.99 -0.08 3.46
C ILE A 126 1.41 -1.28 4.31
N ASP A 127 2.72 -1.42 4.55
CA ASP A 127 3.30 -2.50 5.35
C ASP A 127 2.78 -2.46 6.79
N PHE A 128 2.69 -1.26 7.38
CA PHE A 128 2.09 -1.09 8.70
C PHE A 128 0.64 -1.58 8.74
N THR A 129 -0.16 -1.20 7.74
CA THR A 129 -1.58 -1.59 7.67
C THR A 129 -1.71 -3.10 7.48
N TRP A 130 -1.04 -3.69 6.49
CA TRP A 130 -1.09 -5.15 6.27
C TRP A 130 -0.51 -5.96 7.42
N GLY A 131 0.58 -5.50 8.03
CA GLY A 131 1.15 -6.12 9.24
C GLY A 131 0.14 -6.17 10.39
N THR A 132 -0.58 -5.06 10.60
CA THR A 132 -1.66 -5.00 11.61
C THR A 132 -2.80 -5.98 11.28
N LEU A 133 -3.27 -5.98 10.03
CA LEU A 133 -4.35 -6.87 9.58
C LEU A 133 -3.96 -8.35 9.73
N ASN A 134 -2.77 -8.73 9.28
CA ASN A 134 -2.27 -10.10 9.42
C ASN A 134 -2.14 -10.51 10.88
N ARG A 135 -1.70 -9.62 11.77
CA ARG A 135 -1.62 -9.88 13.21
C ARG A 135 -3.00 -10.11 13.83
N ALA A 136 -4.03 -9.43 13.33
CA ALA A 136 -5.42 -9.64 13.69
C ALA A 136 -6.06 -10.88 13.01
N GLY A 137 -5.32 -11.62 12.17
CA GLY A 137 -5.85 -12.77 11.43
C GLY A 137 -6.75 -12.39 10.26
N LEU A 138 -6.68 -11.14 9.81
CA LEU A 138 -7.39 -10.62 8.64
C LEU A 138 -6.50 -10.77 7.42
N HIS A 139 -6.70 -11.86 6.67
CA HIS A 139 -5.88 -12.22 5.52
C HIS A 139 -6.68 -12.11 4.23
N ARG A 140 -6.00 -11.75 3.14
CA ARG A 140 -6.60 -11.87 1.81
C ARG A 140 -6.76 -13.34 1.43
N GLU A 141 -7.84 -13.64 0.71
CA GLU A 141 -8.06 -14.94 0.08
C GLU A 141 -7.75 -14.86 -1.41
N ILE A 142 -6.84 -15.73 -1.86
CA ILE A 142 -6.51 -15.91 -3.27
C ILE A 142 -7.24 -17.16 -3.75
N GLN A 143 -7.93 -17.04 -4.88
CA GLN A 143 -8.53 -18.17 -5.55
C GLN A 143 -7.56 -18.74 -6.58
N LEU A 144 -7.15 -19.98 -6.36
CA LEU A 144 -6.30 -20.76 -7.25
C LEU A 144 -7.15 -21.59 -8.23
N PRO A 145 -6.55 -22.15 -9.30
CA PRO A 145 -7.22 -23.09 -10.18
C PRO A 145 -7.91 -24.23 -9.42
N PHE A 146 -8.95 -24.80 -10.02
CA PHE A 146 -9.74 -25.90 -9.43
C PHE A 146 -10.50 -25.53 -8.13
N GLY A 147 -10.70 -24.22 -7.86
CA GLY A 147 -11.54 -23.76 -6.76
C GLY A 147 -10.87 -23.78 -5.38
N ILE A 148 -9.55 -23.95 -5.33
CA ILE A 148 -8.80 -23.91 -4.08
C ILE A 148 -8.71 -22.45 -3.60
N LYS A 149 -9.06 -22.20 -2.33
CA LYS A 149 -8.89 -20.91 -1.67
C LYS A 149 -7.69 -20.96 -0.73
N LEU A 150 -6.74 -20.06 -0.94
CA LEU A 150 -5.57 -19.90 -0.08
C LEU A 150 -5.70 -18.60 0.71
N ARG A 151 -5.51 -18.67 2.03
CA ARG A 151 -5.30 -17.48 2.86
C ARG A 151 -3.84 -17.10 2.80
N ASP A 152 -3.57 -15.95 2.19
CA ASP A 152 -2.22 -15.42 2.11
C ASP A 152 -1.91 -14.63 3.38
N LYS A 153 -1.14 -15.25 4.26
CA LYS A 153 -0.79 -14.70 5.58
C LYS A 153 0.46 -13.81 5.54
N ASP A 154 1.21 -13.88 4.44
CA ASP A 154 2.53 -13.26 4.28
C ASP A 154 2.48 -12.09 3.30
N TYR A 155 1.26 -11.69 2.90
CA TYR A 155 1.04 -10.51 2.06
C TYR A 155 1.24 -9.22 2.86
N ASP A 156 2.16 -8.38 2.40
CA ASP A 156 2.52 -7.08 3.00
C ASP A 156 1.99 -5.88 2.20
N GLY A 157 1.42 -6.11 1.02
CA GLY A 157 0.82 -5.07 0.19
C GLY A 157 1.47 -4.88 -1.17
N ALA A 158 0.80 -4.12 -2.02
CA ALA A 158 1.37 -3.60 -3.26
C ALA A 158 2.12 -2.29 -2.98
N LEU A 159 3.06 -1.91 -3.85
CA LEU A 159 3.90 -0.72 -3.62
C LEU A 159 3.10 0.58 -3.54
N LYS A 160 2.02 0.71 -4.32
CA LYS A 160 1.23 1.95 -4.39
C LYS A 160 -0.07 1.81 -3.58
N PRO A 161 -0.51 2.86 -2.87
CA PRO A 161 -1.76 2.82 -2.10
C PRO A 161 -2.98 2.35 -2.91
N LEU A 162 -3.17 2.88 -4.13
CA LEU A 162 -4.33 2.54 -4.97
C LEU A 162 -4.35 1.07 -5.42
N ASP A 163 -3.18 0.46 -5.62
CA ASP A 163 -3.09 -0.94 -6.08
C ASP A 163 -3.53 -1.92 -4.98
N ASN A 164 -3.52 -1.48 -3.72
CA ASN A 164 -3.98 -2.27 -2.59
C ASN A 164 -5.51 -2.35 -2.48
N ILE A 165 -6.29 -1.53 -3.20
CA ILE A 165 -7.77 -1.57 -3.11
C ILE A 165 -8.31 -2.95 -3.50
N ARG A 166 -7.83 -3.51 -4.62
CA ARG A 166 -8.18 -4.87 -5.07
C ARG A 166 -7.84 -5.92 -4.02
N GLU A 167 -6.75 -5.72 -3.31
CA GLU A 167 -6.21 -6.68 -2.35
C GLU A 167 -6.94 -6.60 -1.02
N PHE A 168 -7.33 -5.40 -0.59
CA PHE A 168 -8.23 -5.25 0.55
C PHE A 168 -9.56 -5.91 0.30
N ARG A 169 -10.16 -5.82 -0.90
CA ARG A 169 -11.41 -6.53 -1.26
C ARG A 169 -11.33 -8.05 -1.11
N ARG A 170 -10.13 -8.62 -1.27
CA ARG A 170 -9.91 -10.07 -1.14
C ARG A 170 -9.93 -10.56 0.30
N ILE A 171 -9.95 -9.67 1.30
CA ILE A 171 -10.18 -10.07 2.71
C ILE A 171 -11.65 -10.50 2.84
N PRO A 172 -11.97 -11.72 3.31
CA PRO A 172 -13.36 -12.09 3.59
C PRO A 172 -13.93 -11.26 4.74
N ASP A 173 -15.22 -10.96 4.71
CA ASP A 173 -15.89 -10.30 5.83
C ASP A 173 -15.78 -11.18 7.09
N PRO A 174 -15.18 -10.67 8.19
CA PRO A 174 -15.00 -11.47 9.40
C PRO A 174 -16.31 -11.89 10.07
N VAL A 175 -17.33 -11.03 9.96
CA VAL A 175 -18.73 -11.35 10.27
C VAL A 175 -19.53 -11.34 8.97
N PRO A 176 -19.71 -12.51 8.31
CA PRO A 176 -20.41 -12.58 7.02
C PRO A 176 -21.87 -12.14 7.11
N GLY A 177 -22.32 -11.33 6.15
CA GLY A 177 -23.70 -10.86 6.08
C GLY A 177 -24.05 -9.76 7.09
N SER A 178 -23.07 -9.21 7.82
CA SER A 178 -23.29 -8.06 8.68
C SER A 178 -23.79 -6.85 7.86
N PRO A 179 -24.83 -6.13 8.33
CA PRO A 179 -25.27 -4.89 7.69
C PRO A 179 -24.25 -3.74 7.83
N LEU A 180 -23.21 -3.91 8.66
CA LEU A 180 -22.14 -2.93 8.84
C LEU A 180 -21.04 -3.07 7.78
N ASN A 181 -20.96 -4.21 7.10
CA ASN A 181 -19.99 -4.41 6.02
C ASN A 181 -20.38 -3.54 4.83
N ARG A 182 -19.47 -2.64 4.43
CA ARG A 182 -19.68 -1.73 3.31
C ARG A 182 -18.38 -1.30 2.68
N GLU A 183 -18.44 -1.04 1.38
CA GLU A 183 -17.38 -0.38 0.63
C GLU A 183 -17.87 0.98 0.14
N GLN A 184 -16.96 1.95 0.14
CA GLN A 184 -17.20 3.28 -0.42
C GLN A 184 -16.03 3.61 -1.34
N GLU A 185 -16.33 3.98 -2.58
CA GLU A 185 -15.38 4.60 -3.51
C GLU A 185 -15.71 6.09 -3.65
N ASN A 186 -14.69 6.94 -3.67
CA ASN A 186 -14.83 8.36 -3.92
C ASN A 186 -14.09 8.75 -5.20
N GLU A 187 -14.50 9.85 -5.82
CA GLU A 187 -13.80 10.37 -7.01
C GLU A 187 -12.33 10.65 -6.70
N LEU A 188 -11.46 10.28 -7.64
CA LEU A 188 -10.04 10.59 -7.51
C LEU A 188 -9.83 12.11 -7.60
N PRO A 189 -8.90 12.68 -6.79
CA PRO A 189 -8.58 14.10 -6.86
C PRO A 189 -8.19 14.52 -8.29
N GLU A 190 -8.58 15.73 -8.72
CA GLU A 190 -8.11 16.27 -10.00
C GLU A 190 -6.58 16.29 -10.06
N ARG A 191 -6.02 15.62 -11.08
CA ARG A 191 -4.58 15.48 -11.29
C ARG A 191 -4.11 16.34 -12.45
N LYS A 192 -3.08 17.17 -12.23
CA LYS A 192 -2.33 17.78 -13.34
C LYS A 192 -1.56 16.68 -14.10
N LEU A 193 -1.36 16.82 -15.41
CA LEU A 193 -0.77 15.79 -16.29
C LEU A 193 0.57 15.19 -15.79
N TRP A 194 1.40 15.94 -15.07
CA TRP A 194 2.64 15.41 -14.48
C TRP A 194 2.43 14.50 -13.26
N GLN A 195 1.31 14.62 -12.54
CA GLN A 195 0.91 13.66 -11.49
C GLN A 195 0.40 12.35 -12.10
N ARG A 196 -0.01 12.34 -13.37
CA ARG A 196 -0.24 11.10 -14.14
C ARG A 196 1.09 10.44 -14.52
N LEU A 197 2.13 11.21 -14.84
CA LEU A 197 3.45 10.68 -15.23
C LEU A 197 4.20 10.01 -14.06
N ILE A 198 4.11 10.52 -12.83
CA ILE A 198 4.64 9.82 -11.63
C ILE A 198 3.85 8.52 -11.35
N SER A 199 2.65 8.39 -11.92
CA SER A 199 1.79 7.22 -11.80
C SER A 199 1.88 6.26 -13.01
N VAL A 200 2.49 6.66 -14.14
CA VAL A 200 2.58 5.89 -15.39
C VAL A 200 3.94 6.17 -16.04
N GLU A 201 4.90 5.29 -15.82
CA GLU A 201 5.88 4.97 -16.86
C GLU A 201 5.52 3.57 -17.37
N GLU A 202 4.57 3.51 -18.30
CA GLU A 202 4.55 2.42 -19.28
C GLU A 202 5.46 2.81 -20.45
N PRO A 203 6.27 1.88 -20.99
CA PRO A 203 7.21 2.19 -22.05
C PRO A 203 6.46 2.52 -23.34
N GLN A 204 6.78 3.68 -23.91
CA GLN A 204 6.39 4.02 -25.28
C GLN A 204 6.95 2.99 -26.27
N ARG A 205 6.08 2.55 -27.18
CA ARG A 205 6.40 1.72 -28.35
C ARG A 205 7.49 2.36 -29.22
N GLY A 206 8.49 1.55 -29.60
CA GLY A 206 9.46 1.81 -30.68
C GLY A 206 9.70 0.53 -31.48
N PRO A 207 10.14 0.62 -32.76
CA PRO A 207 9.63 -0.21 -33.85
C PRO A 207 10.30 -1.58 -34.02
N SER A 208 9.58 -2.43 -34.78
CA SER A 208 9.94 -3.76 -35.24
C SER A 208 11.35 -3.90 -35.85
N GLY A 209 11.97 -5.06 -35.58
CA GLY A 209 12.82 -5.78 -36.53
C GLY A 209 14.32 -5.83 -36.19
N VAL A 210 14.83 -7.02 -35.87
CA VAL A 210 15.67 -7.88 -36.75
C VAL A 210 16.26 -9.02 -35.91
N VAL A 211 16.22 -10.22 -36.47
CA VAL A 211 16.75 -11.49 -35.96
C VAL A 211 18.25 -11.59 -36.22
N THR A 212 19.02 -12.15 -35.27
CA THR A 212 20.16 -13.03 -35.58
C THR A 212 20.31 -14.15 -34.54
N GLN A 213 20.41 -15.38 -35.06
CA GLN A 213 20.84 -16.68 -34.52
C GLN A 213 22.17 -16.54 -33.73
N GLU A 214 22.54 -17.26 -32.66
CA GLU A 214 22.48 -18.69 -32.33
C GLU A 214 22.67 -18.91 -30.80
N GLY A 215 22.23 -20.06 -30.22
CA GLY A 215 22.83 -20.56 -28.96
C GLY A 215 21.95 -20.90 -27.73
N ARG A 216 20.74 -21.43 -27.92
CA ARG A 216 19.94 -22.32 -27.01
C ARG A 216 20.22 -22.36 -25.48
N VAL A 217 19.26 -21.86 -24.67
CA VAL A 217 18.76 -22.50 -23.41
C VAL A 217 17.23 -22.32 -23.35
N THR A 218 16.51 -23.37 -22.95
CA THR A 218 15.04 -23.54 -23.08
C THR A 218 14.24 -22.89 -21.94
N GLY A 219 13.59 -21.79 -22.28
CA GLY A 219 12.46 -21.09 -21.64
C GLY A 219 11.88 -20.12 -22.69
N PRO A 220 10.72 -19.45 -22.50
CA PRO A 220 10.29 -18.41 -23.46
C PRO A 220 11.45 -17.43 -23.67
N ALA A 221 11.83 -17.20 -24.93
CA ALA A 221 13.07 -16.49 -25.26
C ALA A 221 13.04 -15.07 -24.69
N THR A 222 13.84 -14.83 -23.65
CA THR A 222 14.06 -13.50 -23.10
C THR A 222 15.41 -12.98 -23.60
N PRO A 223 15.54 -11.69 -23.95
CA PRO A 223 16.82 -11.11 -24.40
C PRO A 223 17.79 -10.87 -23.23
N PHE A 224 17.42 -11.24 -22.01
CA PHE A 224 18.17 -10.98 -20.79
C PHE A 224 18.77 -12.27 -20.24
N THR A 225 20.04 -12.21 -19.81
CA THR A 225 20.70 -13.28 -19.05
C THR A 225 20.38 -13.22 -17.56
N ASP A 226 19.83 -12.10 -17.10
CA ASP A 226 19.36 -11.90 -15.74
C ASP A 226 18.00 -12.61 -15.52
N PRO A 227 17.88 -13.48 -14.51
CA PRO A 227 16.68 -14.28 -14.28
C PRO A 227 15.47 -13.45 -13.82
N VAL A 228 15.68 -12.30 -13.16
CA VAL A 228 14.60 -11.39 -12.73
C VAL A 228 14.09 -10.59 -13.93
N LEU A 229 15.00 -10.05 -14.76
CA LEU A 229 14.63 -9.35 -16.00
C LEU A 229 13.96 -10.30 -17.00
N GLY A 230 14.39 -11.56 -17.05
CA GLY A 230 13.73 -12.59 -17.86
C GLY A 230 12.29 -12.84 -17.42
N GLN A 231 12.06 -12.97 -16.11
CA GLN A 231 10.70 -13.14 -15.55
C GLN A 231 9.84 -11.89 -15.76
N LEU A 232 10.39 -10.70 -15.53
CA LEU A 232 9.70 -9.43 -15.73
C LEU A 232 9.29 -9.27 -17.20
N TYR A 233 10.20 -9.60 -18.13
CA TYR A 233 9.94 -9.57 -19.57
C TYR A 233 8.84 -10.55 -19.97
N ALA A 234 8.86 -11.77 -19.45
CA ALA A 234 7.81 -12.76 -19.72
C ALA A 234 6.43 -12.30 -19.19
N ALA A 235 6.39 -11.74 -17.99
CA ALA A 235 5.17 -11.19 -17.40
C ALA A 235 4.64 -9.97 -18.17
N LEU A 236 5.53 -9.10 -18.68
CA LEU A 236 5.16 -7.98 -19.57
C LEU A 236 4.57 -8.48 -20.90
N GLN A 237 5.19 -9.49 -21.52
CA GLN A 237 4.68 -10.10 -22.76
C GLN A 237 3.30 -10.72 -22.57
N ALA A 238 3.09 -11.39 -21.43
CA ALA A 238 1.81 -11.99 -21.07
C ALA A 238 0.75 -10.96 -20.63
N ARG A 239 1.14 -9.70 -20.40
CA ARG A 239 0.33 -8.67 -19.74
C ARG A 239 -0.22 -9.13 -18.39
N ASP A 240 0.57 -9.94 -17.69
CA ASP A 240 0.22 -10.51 -16.40
C ASP A 240 0.64 -9.56 -15.27
N GLY A 241 -0.26 -8.63 -14.94
CA GLY A 241 -0.01 -7.65 -13.87
C GLY A 241 0.21 -8.27 -12.49
N GLU A 242 -0.35 -9.45 -12.22
CA GLU A 242 -0.19 -10.13 -10.93
C GLU A 242 1.20 -10.77 -10.82
N ALA A 243 1.71 -11.32 -11.92
CA ALA A 243 3.10 -11.77 -12.01
C ALA A 243 4.09 -10.60 -11.92
N LEU A 244 3.84 -9.48 -12.59
CA LEU A 244 4.71 -8.28 -12.51
C LEU A 244 4.85 -7.77 -11.08
N ASP A 245 3.73 -7.67 -10.37
CA ASP A 245 3.68 -7.21 -8.98
C ASP A 245 4.39 -8.19 -8.05
N LEU A 246 4.22 -9.51 -8.26
CA LEU A 246 4.94 -10.54 -7.50
C LEU A 246 6.47 -10.47 -7.72
N ILE A 247 6.91 -10.34 -8.97
CA ILE A 247 8.33 -10.24 -9.34
C ILE A 247 8.95 -8.97 -8.74
N GLY A 248 8.25 -7.84 -8.85
CA GLY A 248 8.67 -6.57 -8.25
C GLY A 248 8.82 -6.68 -6.73
N ARG A 249 7.86 -7.31 -6.03
CA ARG A 249 7.97 -7.55 -4.58
C ARG A 249 9.17 -8.43 -4.23
N GLN A 250 9.34 -9.55 -4.93
CA GLN A 250 10.46 -10.46 -4.67
C GLN A 250 11.81 -9.77 -4.88
N PHE A 251 11.92 -8.96 -5.93
CA PHE A 251 13.12 -8.19 -6.20
C PHE A 251 13.38 -7.16 -5.10
N ASN A 252 12.39 -6.35 -4.72
CA ASN A 252 12.53 -5.34 -3.67
C ASN A 252 12.93 -5.94 -2.31
N ARG A 253 12.49 -7.16 -2.01
CA ARG A 253 12.86 -7.90 -0.79
C ARG A 253 14.21 -8.64 -0.88
N SER A 254 14.85 -8.68 -2.04
CA SER A 254 16.15 -9.32 -2.19
C SER A 254 17.27 -8.42 -1.66
N ASP A 255 18.41 -9.00 -1.29
CA ASP A 255 19.61 -8.24 -0.89
C ASP A 255 20.06 -7.25 -1.97
N GLU A 256 19.77 -7.54 -3.24
CA GLU A 256 20.06 -6.66 -4.36
C GLU A 256 19.07 -5.51 -4.47
N GLY A 257 17.77 -5.78 -4.38
CA GLY A 257 16.74 -4.73 -4.38
C GLY A 257 16.90 -3.78 -3.20
N MET A 258 17.20 -4.28 -2.01
CA MET A 258 17.48 -3.47 -0.82
C MET A 258 18.71 -2.57 -1.01
N ARG A 259 19.77 -3.06 -1.67
CA ARG A 259 20.98 -2.27 -1.99
C ARG A 259 20.72 -1.21 -3.08
N LEU A 260 19.80 -1.48 -3.99
CA LEU A 260 19.47 -0.59 -5.11
C LEU A 260 18.37 0.41 -4.79
N ALA A 261 17.59 0.20 -3.72
CA ALA A 261 16.54 1.09 -3.28
C ALA A 261 17.08 2.49 -2.99
N GLU A 262 18.11 2.61 -2.15
CA GLU A 262 18.63 3.92 -1.73
C GLU A 262 19.26 4.73 -2.88
N PRO A 263 20.15 4.16 -3.73
CA PRO A 263 20.68 4.89 -4.90
C PRO A 263 19.61 5.19 -5.94
N GLY A 264 18.65 4.28 -6.17
CA GLY A 264 17.54 4.49 -7.10
C GLY A 264 16.63 5.64 -6.67
N GLU A 265 16.35 5.73 -5.37
CA GLU A 265 15.59 6.83 -4.77
C GLU A 265 16.33 8.15 -4.84
N GLN A 266 17.64 8.17 -4.56
CA GLN A 266 18.49 9.36 -4.71
C GLN A 266 18.52 9.85 -6.17
N LEU A 267 18.62 8.93 -7.14
CA LEU A 267 18.59 9.26 -8.56
C LEU A 267 17.25 9.87 -8.97
N HIS A 268 16.15 9.28 -8.49
CA HIS A 268 14.80 9.77 -8.74
C HIS A 268 14.57 11.15 -8.11
N ALA A 269 14.98 11.37 -6.86
CA ALA A 269 14.90 12.65 -6.18
C ALA A 269 15.75 13.73 -6.87
N ALA A 270 16.97 13.40 -7.30
CA ALA A 270 17.85 14.31 -8.03
C ALA A 270 17.25 14.71 -9.39
N ARG A 271 16.61 13.76 -10.09
CA ARG A 271 15.89 14.02 -11.34
C ARG A 271 14.72 14.98 -11.11
N GLN A 272 13.94 14.76 -10.05
CA GLN A 272 12.82 15.65 -9.68
C GLN A 272 13.29 17.06 -9.30
N ALA A 273 14.39 17.19 -8.55
CA ALA A 273 14.97 18.48 -8.17
C ALA A 273 15.44 19.26 -9.40
N ASN A 274 16.11 18.60 -10.34
CA ASN A 274 16.55 19.21 -11.60
C ASN A 274 15.37 19.64 -12.48
N GLU A 275 14.29 18.86 -12.54
CA GLU A 275 13.08 19.20 -13.29
C GLU A 275 12.31 20.39 -12.66
N GLN A 276 12.34 20.53 -11.33
CA GLN A 276 11.79 21.70 -10.64
C GLN A 276 12.65 22.95 -10.86
N ALA A 277 13.98 22.83 -10.78
CA ALA A 277 14.91 23.93 -11.05
C ALA A 277 14.79 24.46 -12.49
N GLY A 278 14.61 23.55 -13.47
CA GLY A 278 14.38 23.92 -14.87
C GLY A 278 13.07 24.70 -15.10
N ARG A 279 12.03 24.44 -14.30
CA ARG A 279 10.76 25.22 -14.36
C ARG A 279 10.93 26.63 -13.81
N HIS A 280 11.71 26.81 -12.74
CA HIS A 280 11.99 28.13 -12.19
C HIS A 280 12.83 29.01 -13.13
N GLN A 281 13.73 28.42 -13.91
CA GLN A 281 14.44 29.15 -14.97
C GLN A 281 13.56 29.47 -16.19
N GLY A 282 12.66 28.56 -16.58
CA GLY A 282 11.70 28.81 -17.67
C GLY A 282 10.70 29.94 -17.38
N ASP A 283 10.19 29.99 -16.15
CA ASP A 283 9.25 31.04 -15.71
C ASP A 283 9.94 32.41 -15.52
N ALA A 284 11.24 32.43 -15.24
CA ALA A 284 12.03 33.66 -15.14
C ALA A 284 12.31 34.28 -16.52
N LEU A 285 12.48 33.46 -17.56
CA LEU A 285 12.71 33.90 -18.94
C LEU A 285 11.41 34.30 -19.68
N ALA A 286 10.25 33.84 -19.21
CA ALA A 286 8.95 34.23 -19.75
C ALA A 286 8.41 35.56 -19.19
N ARG A 287 9.12 36.19 -18.25
CA ARG A 287 8.75 37.46 -17.60
C ARG A 287 9.68 38.63 -17.94
N THR A 288 10.55 38.48 -18.92
CA THR A 288 11.38 39.53 -19.53
C THR A 288 10.99 39.71 -20.99
#